data_AF-A0A971WG53-F1
#
_entry.id   AF-A0A971WG53-F1
#
_cell.length_a   1.000
_cell.length_b   1.000
_cell.length_c   1.000
_cell.angle_alpha   90.00
_cell.angle_beta   90.00
_cell.angle_gamma   90.00
#
_symmetry.space_group_name_H-M   'P 1'
#
loop_
_entity.id
_entity.type
_entity.pdbx_description
1 polymer ?
#
loop_
_entity_poly.entity_id
_entity_poly.type
_entity_poly.pdbx_seq_one_letter_code
_entity_poly.pdbx_strand_id
1 'polypeptide(L)'
;IECCELHPIAECHVSNGGKSPSGNSFAEDLREWKQVCNRLYIWDYSANFHMYLYPHPTLQAFQPNMQFFVENNVKGVFHEGVDGSGGGGYCTELKAYIMAKLMWNPNCDVARHEMEFLVATYGIAAYKMKEIFDEILASAYRSGRHFFFAMAANHTFTAPDDNILIKCCRLFDEAERMAENDDILKRIKKARMWIRLMEICKLPVGEPGRDVKLDIWEQDCVAFGYDVMGCAPQMNVAELCTFLREKSDTHP
;
A
#
# COMPACT_ATOMS: atom_id res chain seq x y z
N ILE A 1 14.16 -6.27 12.16
CA ILE A 1 13.43 -5.42 13.13
C ILE A 1 12.23 -4.92 12.37
N GLU A 2 11.03 -5.28 12.81
CA GLU A 2 9.79 -4.93 12.11
C GLU A 2 9.22 -3.69 12.77
N CYS A 3 9.13 -2.59 12.03
CA CYS A 3 8.62 -1.31 12.51
C CYS A 3 7.42 -0.85 11.69
N CYS A 4 6.68 0.12 12.21
CA CYS A 4 5.51 0.65 11.53
C CYS A 4 5.87 1.31 10.18
N GLU A 5 5.14 0.97 9.13
CA GLU A 5 5.31 1.53 7.78
C GLU A 5 4.37 2.71 7.49
N LEU A 6 3.28 2.86 8.27
CA LEU A 6 2.34 3.99 8.14
C LEU A 6 2.93 5.29 8.70
N HIS A 7 3.71 5.19 9.76
CA HIS A 7 4.23 6.35 10.48
C HIS A 7 5.75 6.48 10.28
N PRO A 8 6.31 7.69 10.35
CA PRO A 8 7.75 7.87 10.31
C PRO A 8 8.46 7.08 11.42
N ILE A 9 9.55 6.40 11.07
CA ILE A 9 10.34 5.55 11.96
C ILE A 9 10.85 6.32 13.18
N ALA A 10 11.24 7.58 12.99
CA ALA A 10 11.73 8.44 14.06
C ALA A 10 10.64 8.81 15.09
N GLU A 11 9.37 8.68 14.73
CA GLU A 11 8.20 9.14 15.49
C GLU A 11 7.33 7.98 16.02
N CYS A 12 7.54 6.75 15.53
CA CYS A 12 6.73 5.59 15.87
C CYS A 12 7.59 4.41 16.35
N HIS A 13 7.42 4.03 17.62
CA HIS A 13 8.18 2.95 18.26
C HIS A 13 7.43 1.60 18.25
N VAL A 14 6.32 1.50 17.51
CA VAL A 14 5.51 0.28 17.48
C VAL A 14 6.13 -0.76 16.56
N SER A 15 6.31 -1.98 17.07
CA SER A 15 6.90 -3.12 16.38
C SER A 15 5.97 -4.33 16.40
N ASN A 16 5.95 -5.12 15.31
CA ASN A 16 5.14 -6.35 15.22
C ASN A 16 5.93 -7.60 15.64
N GLY A 17 6.29 -7.71 16.92
CA GLY A 17 6.96 -8.91 17.46
C GLY A 17 8.43 -9.10 17.05
N GLY A 18 8.89 -8.46 15.97
CA GLY A 18 10.29 -8.38 15.59
C GLY A 18 11.09 -7.44 16.51
N LYS A 19 11.40 -7.88 17.73
CA LYS A 19 12.24 -7.14 18.66
C LYS A 19 13.69 -7.16 18.20
N SER A 20 14.36 -6.02 18.34
CA SER A 20 15.81 -5.98 18.29
C SER A 20 16.40 -6.88 19.38
N PRO A 21 17.59 -7.50 19.18
CA PRO A 21 18.29 -8.21 20.24
C PRO A 21 18.52 -7.35 21.50
N SER A 22 18.57 -6.01 21.35
CA SER A 22 18.70 -5.02 22.43
C SER A 22 17.37 -4.73 23.16
N GLY A 23 16.23 -5.11 22.58
CA GLY A 23 14.90 -4.70 23.04
C GLY A 23 14.49 -3.28 22.64
N ASN A 24 15.38 -2.55 21.95
CA ASN A 24 15.14 -1.19 21.47
C ASN A 24 14.23 -1.15 20.23
N SER A 25 13.70 0.03 19.94
CA SER A 25 13.09 0.35 18.64
C SER A 25 14.13 0.45 17.54
N PHE A 26 13.71 0.27 16.28
CA PHE A 26 14.62 0.40 15.12
C PHE A 26 15.31 1.77 15.06
N ALA A 27 14.60 2.84 15.41
CA ALA A 27 15.17 4.19 15.43
C ALA A 27 16.30 4.34 16.46
N GLU A 28 16.17 3.70 17.62
CA GLU A 28 17.21 3.69 18.65
C GLU A 28 18.41 2.87 18.21
N ASP A 29 18.19 1.68 17.65
CA ASP A 29 19.28 0.86 17.10
C ASP A 29 20.04 1.62 16.01
N LEU A 30 19.35 2.33 15.12
CA LEU A 30 20.01 3.09 14.06
C LEU A 30 20.86 4.24 14.63
N ARG A 31 20.40 4.90 15.71
CA ARG A 31 21.16 5.94 16.41
C ARG A 31 22.37 5.38 17.15
N GLU A 32 22.26 4.18 17.74
CA GLU A 32 23.38 3.51 18.39
C GLU A 32 24.41 3.02 17.36
N TRP A 33 23.95 2.39 16.28
CA TRP A 33 24.81 1.92 15.19
C TRP A 33 25.55 3.07 14.51
N LYS A 34 24.93 4.24 14.37
CA LYS A 34 25.59 5.46 13.88
C LYS A 34 26.85 5.83 14.67
N GLN A 35 26.89 5.56 15.99
CA GLN A 35 28.05 5.90 16.84
C GLN A 35 29.27 5.03 16.57
N VAL A 36 29.06 3.81 16.07
CA VAL A 36 30.12 2.82 15.84
C VAL A 36 30.34 2.50 14.37
N CYS A 37 29.46 2.96 13.48
CA CYS A 37 29.50 2.70 12.05
C CYS A 37 29.13 3.94 11.22
N ASN A 38 29.93 4.20 10.19
CA ASN A 38 29.74 5.32 9.25
C ASN A 38 29.10 4.89 7.91
N ARG A 39 28.72 3.61 7.77
CA ARG A 39 28.17 3.05 6.54
C ARG A 39 27.18 1.94 6.85
N LEU A 40 25.91 2.32 6.94
CA LEU A 40 24.79 1.39 7.11
C LEU A 40 24.06 1.19 5.79
N TYR A 41 23.47 0.00 5.63
CA TYR A 41 22.58 -0.32 4.52
C TYR A 41 21.29 -0.86 5.09
N ILE A 42 20.17 -0.43 4.50
CA ILE A 42 18.83 -0.83 4.93
C ILE A 42 18.21 -1.70 3.84
N TRP A 43 17.57 -2.78 4.28
CA TRP A 43 16.57 -3.50 3.49
C TRP A 43 15.21 -3.17 4.12
N ASP A 44 14.34 -2.58 3.30
CA ASP A 44 13.00 -2.13 3.67
C ASP A 44 11.94 -2.73 2.73
N TYR A 45 10.67 -2.74 3.13
CA TYR A 45 9.56 -3.34 2.39
C TYR A 45 8.55 -2.26 1.95
N SER A 46 8.00 -2.34 0.73
CA SER A 46 7.03 -1.34 0.18
C SER A 46 5.57 -1.79 0.18
N ALA A 47 5.33 -3.06 0.42
CA ALA A 47 4.11 -3.74 0.01
C ALA A 47 3.49 -4.53 1.16
N ASN A 48 2.19 -4.80 1.04
CA ASN A 48 1.52 -5.76 1.89
C ASN A 48 1.69 -7.16 1.28
N PHE A 49 2.69 -7.91 1.73
CA PHE A 49 3.01 -9.27 1.31
C PHE A 49 1.97 -10.32 1.69
N HIS A 50 0.96 -9.95 2.49
CA HIS A 50 -0.17 -10.83 2.74
C HIS A 50 -1.26 -10.67 1.66
N MET A 51 -1.52 -9.43 1.21
CA MET A 51 -2.51 -9.12 0.17
C MET A 51 -2.05 -7.93 -0.67
N TYR A 52 -1.45 -8.20 -1.83
CA TYR A 52 -0.79 -7.17 -2.63
C TYR A 52 -1.70 -6.05 -3.10
N LEU A 53 -2.94 -6.37 -3.48
CA LEU A 53 -3.91 -5.38 -3.98
C LEU A 53 -4.70 -4.69 -2.87
N TYR A 54 -4.53 -5.09 -1.61
CA TYR A 54 -5.22 -4.46 -0.51
C TYR A 54 -4.56 -3.12 -0.17
N PRO A 55 -5.33 -2.03 0.06
CA PRO A 55 -4.76 -0.71 0.31
C PRO A 55 -3.72 -0.68 1.44
N HIS A 56 -2.54 -0.14 1.12
CA HIS A 56 -1.38 -0.03 2.01
C HIS A 56 -0.74 1.36 1.88
N PRO A 57 -1.38 2.42 2.44
CA PRO A 57 -1.02 3.82 2.22
C PRO A 57 0.19 4.26 3.08
N THR A 58 1.39 3.85 2.68
CA THR A 58 2.65 4.07 3.43
C THR A 58 3.56 5.16 2.84
N LEU A 59 3.20 5.72 1.68
CA LEU A 59 4.05 6.62 0.88
C LEU A 59 4.52 7.87 1.64
N GLN A 60 3.66 8.43 2.51
CA GLN A 60 3.95 9.60 3.34
C GLN A 60 5.11 9.39 4.31
N ALA A 61 5.38 8.16 4.74
CA ALA A 61 6.49 7.87 5.65
C ALA A 61 7.84 7.87 4.91
N PHE A 62 7.86 7.73 3.58
CA PHE A 62 9.09 7.54 2.82
C PHE A 62 10.05 8.73 2.95
N GLN A 63 9.57 9.96 2.84
CA GLN A 63 10.44 11.14 2.95
C GLN A 63 11.08 11.30 4.33
N PRO A 64 10.30 11.37 5.44
CA PRO A 64 10.91 11.49 6.76
C PRO A 64 11.78 10.27 7.11
N ASN A 65 11.44 9.08 6.64
CA ASN A 65 12.31 7.90 6.81
C ASN A 65 13.63 8.06 6.06
N MET A 66 13.60 8.50 4.79
CA MET A 66 14.83 8.71 4.02
C MET A 66 15.73 9.79 4.63
N GLN A 67 15.14 10.89 5.12
CA GLN A 67 15.87 11.93 5.84
C GLN A 67 16.51 11.36 7.12
N PHE A 68 15.74 10.63 7.91
CA PHE A 68 16.24 9.94 9.11
C PHE A 68 17.37 8.96 8.78
N PHE A 69 17.29 8.22 7.68
CA PHE A 69 18.34 7.31 7.23
C PHE A 69 19.63 8.06 6.90
N VAL A 70 19.54 9.15 6.15
CA VAL A 70 20.70 9.99 5.80
C VAL A 70 21.37 10.56 7.06
N GLU A 71 20.56 11.03 8.02
CA GLU A 71 21.05 11.53 9.32
C GLU A 71 21.77 10.47 10.16
N ASN A 72 21.47 9.18 9.93
CA ASN A 72 22.03 8.06 10.70
C ASN A 72 22.98 7.19 9.87
N ASN A 73 23.81 7.80 9.02
CA ASN A 73 24.90 7.12 8.29
C ASN A 73 24.47 6.00 7.33
N VAL A 74 23.20 5.93 6.93
CA VAL A 74 22.75 5.00 5.89
C VAL A 74 23.24 5.50 4.54
N LYS A 75 23.88 4.60 3.77
CA LYS A 75 24.47 4.89 2.45
C LYS A 75 23.75 4.20 1.29
N GLY A 76 22.85 3.27 1.59
CA GLY A 76 22.01 2.64 0.60
C GLY A 76 20.77 2.04 1.24
N VAL A 77 19.67 2.12 0.49
CA VAL A 77 18.39 1.52 0.85
C VAL A 77 17.99 0.61 -0.31
N PHE A 78 17.75 -0.66 0.00
CA PHE A 78 17.07 -1.58 -0.89
C PHE A 78 15.62 -1.68 -0.44
N HIS A 79 14.70 -1.26 -1.30
CA HIS A 79 13.28 -1.26 -1.00
C HIS A 79 12.61 -2.36 -1.82
N GLU A 80 12.21 -3.44 -1.15
CA GLU A 80 11.61 -4.61 -1.78
C GLU A 80 10.12 -4.36 -2.03
N GLY A 81 9.75 -4.38 -3.31
CA GLY A 81 8.38 -4.26 -3.78
C GLY A 81 7.80 -5.61 -4.21
N VAL A 82 6.74 -5.55 -4.99
CA VAL A 82 6.10 -6.73 -5.59
C VAL A 82 6.49 -6.81 -7.05
N ASP A 83 6.99 -7.97 -7.47
CA ASP A 83 7.23 -8.31 -8.87
C ASP A 83 6.41 -9.56 -9.22
N GLY A 84 5.26 -9.35 -9.84
CA GLY A 84 4.31 -10.40 -10.20
C GLY A 84 3.62 -10.10 -11.54
N SER A 85 3.05 -11.13 -12.18
CA SER A 85 2.38 -10.93 -13.46
C SER A 85 1.19 -10.00 -13.30
N GLY A 86 0.88 -9.24 -14.35
CA GLY A 86 -0.21 -8.25 -14.33
C GLY A 86 0.15 -6.93 -13.64
N GLY A 87 1.36 -6.79 -13.10
CA GLY A 87 1.87 -5.57 -12.46
C GLY A 87 1.78 -5.60 -10.93
N GLY A 88 2.36 -4.59 -10.27
CA GLY A 88 2.52 -4.57 -8.83
C GLY A 88 1.24 -4.21 -8.05
N GLY A 89 1.25 -4.49 -6.75
CA GLY A 89 0.16 -4.26 -5.80
C GLY A 89 -0.30 -2.81 -5.62
N TYR A 90 -0.84 -2.48 -4.45
CA TYR A 90 -1.36 -1.15 -4.15
C TYR A 90 -0.31 -0.05 -4.35
N CYS A 91 -0.51 0.78 -5.39
CA CYS A 91 0.33 1.91 -5.77
C CYS A 91 1.83 1.58 -5.95
N THR A 92 2.19 0.35 -6.34
CA THR A 92 3.59 -0.08 -6.41
C THR A 92 4.45 0.80 -7.32
N GLU A 93 3.96 1.16 -8.50
CA GLU A 93 4.72 1.97 -9.46
C GLU A 93 4.93 3.42 -8.96
N LEU A 94 3.92 4.00 -8.32
CA LEU A 94 4.03 5.33 -7.69
C LEU A 94 5.02 5.29 -6.53
N LYS A 95 4.94 4.27 -5.67
CA LYS A 95 5.88 4.07 -4.55
C LYS A 95 7.32 3.93 -5.05
N ALA A 96 7.55 3.12 -6.07
CA ALA A 96 8.87 2.96 -6.68
C ALA A 96 9.40 4.28 -7.26
N TYR A 97 8.55 5.04 -7.95
CA TYR A 97 8.90 6.35 -8.50
C TYR A 97 9.30 7.36 -7.40
N ILE A 98 8.48 7.49 -6.34
CA ILE A 98 8.78 8.41 -5.24
C ILE A 98 10.02 7.96 -4.45
N MET A 99 10.18 6.66 -4.22
CA MET A 99 11.38 6.13 -3.57
C MET A 99 12.65 6.45 -4.37
N ALA A 100 12.61 6.30 -5.70
CA ALA A 100 13.73 6.66 -6.57
C ALA A 100 14.06 8.17 -6.50
N LYS A 101 13.05 9.05 -6.43
CA LYS A 101 13.27 10.49 -6.23
C LYS A 101 13.94 10.80 -4.89
N LEU A 102 13.47 10.16 -3.81
CA LEU A 102 13.98 10.38 -2.46
C LEU A 102 15.39 9.82 -2.27
N MET A 103 15.71 8.66 -2.87
CA MET A 103 17.07 8.11 -2.86
C MET A 103 18.07 9.01 -3.59
N TRP A 104 17.62 9.81 -4.57
CA TRP A 104 18.44 10.82 -5.23
C TRP A 104 18.54 12.11 -4.42
N ASN A 105 17.42 12.60 -3.89
CA ASN A 105 17.35 13.79 -3.05
C ASN A 105 16.25 13.65 -1.98
N PRO A 106 16.60 13.44 -0.69
CA PRO A 106 15.61 13.26 0.38
C PRO A 106 14.79 14.52 0.65
N ASN A 107 15.24 15.69 0.19
CA ASN A 107 14.59 16.98 0.39
C ASN A 107 13.83 17.46 -0.86
N CYS A 108 13.52 16.56 -1.81
CA CYS A 108 12.72 16.91 -2.97
C CYS A 108 11.25 17.21 -2.60
N ASP A 109 10.55 17.91 -3.49
CA ASP A 109 9.12 18.16 -3.36
C ASP A 109 8.33 16.89 -3.76
N VAL A 110 7.98 16.07 -2.76
CA VAL A 110 7.26 14.81 -2.96
C VAL A 110 5.85 15.04 -3.51
N ALA A 111 5.14 16.06 -3.03
CA ALA A 111 3.79 16.36 -3.47
C ALA A 111 3.76 16.73 -4.97
N ARG A 112 4.74 17.50 -5.41
CA ARG A 112 4.95 17.78 -6.84
C ARG A 112 5.22 16.49 -7.63
N HIS A 113 6.16 15.66 -7.17
CA HIS A 113 6.50 14.42 -7.88
C HIS A 113 5.33 13.44 -7.93
N GLU A 114 4.55 13.32 -6.87
CA GLU A 114 3.34 12.52 -6.83
C GLU A 114 2.35 12.99 -7.90
N MET A 115 2.05 14.30 -7.95
CA MET A 115 1.16 14.85 -8.97
C MET A 115 1.73 14.71 -10.39
N GLU A 116 3.03 14.89 -10.60
CA GLU A 116 3.69 14.64 -11.89
C GLU A 116 3.43 13.20 -12.37
N PHE A 117 3.60 12.21 -11.48
CA PHE A 117 3.33 10.81 -11.79
C PHE A 117 1.85 10.56 -12.08
N LEU A 118 0.96 11.11 -11.25
CA LEU A 118 -0.49 10.92 -11.41
C LEU A 118 -1.00 11.52 -12.72
N VAL A 119 -0.55 12.71 -13.09
CA VAL A 119 -0.90 13.34 -14.38
C VAL A 119 -0.39 12.51 -15.55
N ALA A 120 0.86 12.02 -15.47
CA ALA A 120 1.41 11.17 -16.53
C ALA A 120 0.66 9.83 -16.67
N THR A 121 0.13 9.30 -15.56
CA THR A 121 -0.53 7.99 -15.52
C THR A 121 -2.01 8.05 -15.87
N TYR A 122 -2.72 9.05 -15.34
CA TYR A 122 -4.18 9.14 -15.35
C TYR A 122 -4.73 10.38 -16.10
N GLY A 123 -3.86 11.23 -16.66
CA GLY A 123 -4.28 12.42 -17.39
C GLY A 123 -5.08 13.38 -16.50
N ILE A 124 -6.17 13.94 -17.04
CA ILE A 124 -7.03 14.87 -16.28
C ILE A 124 -7.66 14.23 -15.02
N ALA A 125 -7.81 12.90 -14.97
CA ALA A 125 -8.34 12.19 -13.81
C ALA A 125 -7.37 12.15 -12.62
N ALA A 126 -6.12 12.62 -12.77
CA ALA A 126 -5.10 12.64 -11.74
C ALA A 126 -5.56 13.26 -10.42
N TYR A 127 -6.31 14.36 -10.45
CA TYR A 127 -6.82 15.01 -9.25
C TYR A 127 -7.80 14.11 -8.47
N LYS A 128 -8.64 13.34 -9.18
CA LYS A 128 -9.54 12.36 -8.56
C LYS A 128 -8.78 11.20 -7.95
N MET A 129 -7.73 10.73 -8.63
CA MET A 129 -6.85 9.71 -8.08
C MET A 129 -6.12 10.19 -6.82
N LYS A 130 -5.68 11.45 -6.79
CA LYS A 130 -5.09 12.07 -5.60
C LYS A 130 -6.08 12.16 -4.44
N GLU A 131 -7.32 12.60 -4.70
CA GLU A 131 -8.39 12.62 -3.70
C GLU A 131 -8.62 11.21 -3.11
N ILE A 132 -8.66 10.17 -3.94
CA ILE A 132 -8.81 8.78 -3.47
C ILE A 132 -7.67 8.39 -2.52
N PHE A 133 -6.42 8.70 -2.87
CA PHE A 133 -5.26 8.36 -2.05
C PHE A 133 -5.27 9.09 -0.70
N ASP A 134 -5.66 10.36 -0.72
CA ASP A 134 -5.78 11.17 0.50
C ASP A 134 -6.88 10.65 1.42
N GLU A 135 -8.00 10.18 0.88
CA GLU A 135 -9.08 9.58 1.67
C GLU A 135 -8.66 8.26 2.33
N ILE A 136 -7.99 7.38 1.57
CA ILE A 136 -7.47 6.11 2.09
C ILE A 136 -6.42 6.39 3.17
N LEU A 137 -5.51 7.34 2.94
CA LEU A 137 -4.48 7.72 3.89
C LEU A 137 -5.09 8.30 5.17
N ALA A 138 -6.00 9.26 5.05
CA ALA A 138 -6.66 9.88 6.17
C ALA A 138 -7.46 8.85 7.00
N SER A 139 -8.06 7.85 6.34
CA SER A 139 -8.67 6.71 7.01
C SER A 139 -7.68 5.90 7.83
N ALA A 140 -6.53 5.57 7.24
CA ALA A 140 -5.51 4.78 7.92
C ALA A 140 -5.04 5.50 9.19
N TYR A 141 -4.79 6.81 9.14
CA TYR A 141 -4.46 7.61 10.32
C TYR A 141 -5.59 7.65 11.35
N ARG A 142 -6.86 7.89 10.92
CA ARG A 142 -8.01 7.93 11.85
C ARG A 142 -8.23 6.61 12.58
N SER A 143 -7.84 5.48 11.97
CA SER A 143 -7.99 4.16 12.58
C SER A 143 -7.10 3.95 13.81
N GLY A 144 -6.03 4.77 13.97
CA GLY A 144 -5.04 4.59 15.03
C GLY A 144 -4.19 3.32 14.89
N ARG A 145 -4.19 2.69 13.71
CA ARG A 145 -3.50 1.42 13.46
C ARG A 145 -2.06 1.62 13.00
N HIS A 146 -1.29 0.55 13.15
CA HIS A 146 0.08 0.46 12.68
C HIS A 146 0.17 -0.55 11.55
N PHE A 147 0.81 -0.14 10.46
CA PHE A 147 0.93 -0.97 9.26
C PHE A 147 2.30 -1.65 9.23
N PHE A 148 2.37 -2.87 8.71
CA PHE A 148 3.57 -3.71 8.61
C PHE A 148 3.56 -4.46 7.27
N PHE A 149 4.72 -4.97 6.86
CA PHE A 149 4.93 -5.57 5.54
C PHE A 149 4.03 -6.78 5.22
N ALA A 150 3.43 -7.47 6.20
CA ALA A 150 2.51 -8.58 5.95
C ALA A 150 1.30 -8.50 6.87
N MET A 151 0.19 -7.96 6.36
CA MET A 151 -1.03 -7.74 7.14
C MET A 151 -2.28 -8.24 6.44
N ALA A 152 -3.03 -9.06 7.16
CA ALA A 152 -4.40 -9.40 6.80
C ALA A 152 -5.32 -8.16 6.83
N ALA A 153 -6.38 -8.20 6.02
CA ALA A 153 -7.31 -7.09 5.81
C ALA A 153 -7.91 -6.58 7.13
N ASN A 154 -8.29 -7.50 8.02
CA ASN A 154 -8.82 -7.19 9.35
C ASN A 154 -7.77 -6.51 10.27
N HIS A 155 -6.48 -6.64 10.00
CA HIS A 155 -5.41 -5.93 10.73
C HIS A 155 -5.09 -4.56 10.11
N THR A 156 -5.40 -4.34 8.83
CA THR A 156 -5.21 -3.06 8.14
C THR A 156 -6.44 -2.16 8.30
N PHE A 157 -7.65 -2.60 7.93
CA PHE A 157 -8.91 -1.87 8.19
C PHE A 157 -9.96 -2.81 8.80
N THR A 158 -10.21 -2.76 10.12
CA THR A 158 -11.30 -3.54 10.76
C THR A 158 -12.67 -3.12 10.29
N ALA A 159 -12.80 -1.87 9.88
CA ALA A 159 -14.00 -1.28 9.32
C ALA A 159 -13.54 0.02 8.65
N PRO A 160 -13.19 0.01 7.35
CA PRO A 160 -13.10 1.28 6.64
C PRO A 160 -14.47 1.95 6.81
N ASP A 161 -14.50 3.17 7.35
CA ASP A 161 -15.73 3.95 7.53
C ASP A 161 -16.54 3.84 6.22
N ASP A 162 -17.82 3.44 6.29
CA ASP A 162 -18.68 3.28 5.10
C ASP A 162 -18.64 4.51 4.22
N ASN A 163 -18.48 5.68 4.84
CA ASN A 163 -18.37 6.94 4.15
C ASN A 163 -17.14 7.00 3.21
N ILE A 164 -16.02 6.35 3.56
CA ILE A 164 -14.82 6.32 2.71
C ILE A 164 -15.05 5.42 1.50
N LEU A 165 -15.61 4.22 1.68
CA LEU A 165 -15.88 3.31 0.57
C LEU A 165 -16.85 3.96 -0.43
N ILE A 166 -17.94 4.54 0.07
CA ILE A 166 -18.91 5.29 -0.75
C ILE A 166 -18.22 6.45 -1.47
N LYS A 167 -17.40 7.23 -0.75
CA LYS A 167 -16.69 8.37 -1.32
C LYS A 167 -15.68 7.94 -2.39
N CYS A 168 -14.88 6.90 -2.13
CA CYS A 168 -13.92 6.39 -3.09
C CYS A 168 -14.60 5.81 -4.33
N CYS A 169 -15.70 5.06 -4.18
CA CYS A 169 -16.49 4.57 -5.30
C CYS A 169 -16.99 5.73 -6.18
N ARG A 170 -17.55 6.79 -5.58
CA ARG A 170 -17.96 8.01 -6.31
C ARG A 170 -16.79 8.67 -7.03
N LEU A 171 -15.64 8.81 -6.36
CA LEU A 171 -14.43 9.41 -6.95
C LEU A 171 -13.90 8.58 -8.12
N PHE A 172 -13.95 7.25 -8.03
CA PHE A 172 -13.61 6.37 -9.14
C PHE A 172 -14.60 6.50 -10.30
N ASP A 173 -15.90 6.64 -10.03
CA ASP A 173 -16.90 6.89 -11.09
C ASP A 173 -16.64 8.22 -11.79
N GLU A 174 -16.24 9.26 -11.06
CA GLU A 174 -15.81 10.54 -11.62
C GLU A 174 -14.53 10.39 -12.44
N ALA A 175 -13.52 9.69 -11.91
CA ALA A 175 -12.25 9.45 -12.59
C ALA A 175 -12.45 8.70 -13.92
N GLU A 176 -13.30 7.68 -13.95
CA GLU A 176 -13.59 6.93 -15.18
C GLU A 176 -14.28 7.79 -16.24
N ARG A 177 -15.21 8.67 -15.84
CA ARG A 177 -15.83 9.64 -16.78
C ARG A 177 -14.85 10.67 -17.31
N MET A 178 -13.76 10.91 -16.58
CA MET A 178 -12.68 11.82 -16.96
C MET A 178 -11.58 11.14 -17.78
N ALA A 179 -11.66 9.83 -18.05
CA ALA A 179 -10.67 9.13 -18.84
C ALA A 179 -10.66 9.65 -20.30
N GLU A 180 -9.52 10.15 -20.75
CA GLU A 180 -9.38 10.76 -22.09
C GLU A 180 -9.28 9.71 -23.20
N ASN A 181 -8.95 8.46 -22.85
CA ASN A 181 -8.84 7.33 -23.77
C ASN A 181 -8.95 5.99 -23.02
N ASP A 182 -9.03 4.91 -23.79
CA ASP A 182 -9.19 3.54 -23.26
C ASP A 182 -8.02 3.08 -22.39
N ASP A 183 -6.79 3.55 -22.66
CA ASP A 183 -5.61 3.20 -21.85
C ASP A 183 -5.68 3.84 -20.45
N ILE A 184 -6.08 5.11 -20.36
CA ILE A 184 -6.30 5.78 -19.08
C ILE A 184 -7.46 5.12 -18.34
N LEU A 185 -8.58 4.83 -19.04
CA LEU A 185 -9.71 4.13 -18.44
C LEU A 185 -9.30 2.77 -17.88
N LYS A 186 -8.48 2.03 -18.62
CA LYS A 186 -7.92 0.73 -18.20
C LYS A 186 -7.10 0.85 -16.91
N ARG A 187 -6.25 1.87 -16.80
CA ARG A 187 -5.45 2.14 -15.57
C ARG A 187 -6.34 2.49 -14.38
N ILE A 188 -7.37 3.32 -14.58
CA ILE A 188 -8.31 3.70 -13.52
C ILE A 188 -9.10 2.48 -13.04
N LYS A 189 -9.60 1.64 -13.96
CA LYS A 189 -10.31 0.39 -13.62
C LYS A 189 -9.42 -0.58 -12.86
N LYS A 190 -8.16 -0.72 -13.26
CA LYS A 190 -7.17 -1.51 -12.54
C LYS A 190 -6.99 -1.01 -11.10
N ALA A 191 -6.86 0.30 -10.90
CA ALA A 191 -6.75 0.90 -9.56
C ALA A 191 -8.05 0.74 -8.73
N ARG A 192 -9.24 0.78 -9.36
CA ARG A 192 -10.53 0.58 -8.66
C ARG A 192 -10.61 -0.77 -7.94
N MET A 193 -9.89 -1.78 -8.42
CA MET A 193 -9.85 -3.11 -7.79
C MET A 193 -9.41 -3.08 -6.33
N TRP A 194 -8.59 -2.10 -5.93
CA TRP A 194 -8.15 -1.93 -4.54
C TRP A 194 -9.32 -1.62 -3.60
N ILE A 195 -10.22 -0.73 -4.02
CA ILE A 195 -11.42 -0.38 -3.25
C ILE A 195 -12.44 -1.51 -3.29
N ARG A 196 -12.61 -2.19 -4.44
CA ARG A 196 -13.52 -3.34 -4.52
C ARG A 196 -13.08 -4.47 -3.57
N LEU A 197 -11.77 -4.74 -3.48
CA LEU A 197 -11.25 -5.71 -2.53
C LEU A 197 -11.54 -5.29 -1.08
N MET A 198 -11.37 -4.00 -0.77
CA MET A 198 -11.71 -3.44 0.54
C MET A 198 -13.21 -3.57 0.86
N GLU A 199 -14.10 -3.34 -0.10
CA GLU A 199 -15.55 -3.61 0.06
C GLU A 199 -15.81 -5.09 0.35
N ILE A 200 -15.22 -6.01 -0.42
CA ILE A 200 -15.42 -7.46 -0.26
C ILE A 200 -14.98 -7.94 1.14
N CYS A 201 -13.83 -7.48 1.61
CA CYS A 201 -13.31 -7.81 2.93
C CYS A 201 -14.13 -7.20 4.07
N LYS A 202 -14.88 -6.11 3.82
CA LYS A 202 -15.77 -5.52 4.82
C LYS A 202 -17.11 -6.26 4.92
N LEU A 203 -17.64 -6.73 3.78
CA LEU A 203 -18.95 -7.39 3.75
C LEU A 203 -18.89 -8.77 4.44
N PRO A 204 -19.86 -9.10 5.32
CA PRO A 204 -19.97 -10.43 5.92
C PRO A 204 -20.09 -11.53 4.86
N VAL A 205 -19.55 -12.72 5.15
CA VAL A 205 -19.77 -13.90 4.31
C VAL A 205 -21.26 -14.20 4.21
N GLY A 206 -21.75 -14.45 2.99
CA GLY A 206 -23.17 -14.67 2.71
C GLY A 206 -24.02 -13.41 2.55
N GLU A 207 -23.45 -12.21 2.73
CA GLU A 207 -24.15 -10.95 2.48
C GLU A 207 -24.55 -10.85 0.99
N PRO A 208 -25.82 -10.50 0.67
CA PRO A 208 -26.27 -10.38 -0.71
C PRO A 208 -25.40 -9.45 -1.56
N GLY A 209 -24.92 -9.95 -2.70
CA GLY A 209 -24.10 -9.18 -3.64
C GLY A 209 -22.59 -9.18 -3.34
N ARG A 210 -22.15 -9.76 -2.20
CA ARG A 210 -20.72 -9.93 -1.91
C ARG A 210 -20.03 -10.83 -2.93
N ASP A 211 -20.59 -12.01 -3.19
CA ASP A 211 -19.99 -12.96 -4.13
C ASP A 211 -20.01 -12.44 -5.56
N VAL A 212 -21.03 -11.65 -5.93
CA VAL A 212 -21.05 -10.96 -7.23
C VAL A 212 -19.89 -9.97 -7.36
N LYS A 213 -19.59 -9.19 -6.31
CA LYS A 213 -18.43 -8.29 -6.31
C LYS A 213 -17.12 -9.07 -6.40
N LEU A 214 -17.03 -10.21 -5.73
CA LEU A 214 -15.86 -11.08 -5.75
C LEU A 214 -15.64 -11.73 -7.12
N ASP A 215 -16.69 -12.21 -7.78
CA ASP A 215 -16.61 -12.77 -9.13
C ASP A 215 -16.16 -11.72 -10.15
N ILE A 216 -16.66 -10.49 -10.05
CA ILE A 216 -16.20 -9.36 -10.88
C ILE A 216 -14.72 -9.05 -10.60
N TRP A 217 -14.32 -9.05 -9.33
CA TRP A 217 -12.93 -8.82 -8.94
C TRP A 217 -11.99 -9.91 -9.47
N GLU A 218 -12.38 -11.17 -9.37
CA GLU A 218 -11.66 -12.34 -9.91
C GLU A 218 -11.48 -12.23 -11.43
N GLN A 219 -12.55 -11.88 -12.15
CA GLN A 219 -12.50 -11.66 -13.60
C GLN A 219 -11.55 -10.52 -13.99
N ASP A 220 -11.60 -9.39 -13.26
CA ASP A 220 -10.69 -8.27 -13.49
C ASP A 220 -9.23 -8.67 -13.21
N CYS A 221 -8.97 -9.44 -12.14
CA CYS A 221 -7.63 -9.96 -11.84
C CYS A 221 -7.06 -10.76 -13.01
N VAL A 222 -7.85 -11.68 -13.56
CA VAL A 222 -7.46 -12.48 -14.73
C VAL A 222 -7.26 -11.60 -15.97
N ALA A 223 -8.17 -10.65 -16.22
CA ALA A 223 -8.10 -9.76 -17.38
C ALA A 223 -6.88 -8.82 -17.35
N PHE A 224 -6.45 -8.40 -16.16
CA PHE A 224 -5.23 -7.62 -15.95
C PHE A 224 -3.96 -8.47 -15.84
N GLY A 225 -4.09 -9.80 -15.84
CA GLY A 225 -2.97 -10.74 -15.86
C GLY A 225 -2.35 -11.02 -14.49
N TYR A 226 -3.07 -10.76 -13.40
CA TYR A 226 -2.60 -11.10 -12.06
C TYR A 226 -2.64 -12.61 -11.83
N ASP A 227 -1.54 -13.17 -11.33
CA ASP A 227 -1.39 -14.60 -11.03
C ASP A 227 -1.11 -14.87 -9.54
N VAL A 228 -0.49 -13.93 -8.83
CA VAL A 228 -0.16 -14.02 -7.40
C VAL A 228 -0.74 -12.83 -6.64
N MET A 229 -1.36 -13.11 -5.49
CA MET A 229 -2.08 -12.13 -4.67
C MET A 229 -1.47 -11.89 -3.28
N GLY A 230 -0.48 -12.70 -2.90
CA GLY A 230 0.29 -12.58 -1.67
C GLY A 230 1.46 -13.56 -1.66
N CYS A 231 2.38 -13.41 -0.71
CA CYS A 231 3.53 -14.29 -0.48
C CYS A 231 3.46 -15.02 0.87
N ALA A 232 2.71 -14.50 1.85
CA ALA A 232 2.61 -15.07 3.19
C ALA A 232 1.15 -15.15 3.69
N PRO A 233 0.35 -16.15 3.26
CA PRO A 233 0.72 -17.27 2.40
C PRO A 233 0.76 -16.89 0.91
N GLN A 234 1.53 -17.65 0.12
CA GLN A 234 1.48 -17.50 -1.33
C GLN A 234 0.12 -18.00 -1.83
N MET A 235 -0.67 -17.09 -2.38
CA MET A 235 -2.00 -17.39 -2.91
C MET A 235 -2.10 -16.87 -4.34
N ASN A 236 -2.61 -17.70 -5.24
CA ASN A 236 -3.08 -17.24 -6.54
C ASN A 236 -4.48 -16.59 -6.43
N VAL A 237 -4.98 -16.05 -7.54
CA VAL A 237 -6.30 -15.38 -7.58
C VAL A 237 -7.44 -16.29 -7.11
N ALA A 238 -7.49 -17.52 -7.61
CA ALA A 238 -8.57 -18.47 -7.31
C ALA A 238 -8.52 -18.93 -5.85
N GLU A 239 -7.32 -19.13 -5.30
CA GLU A 239 -7.11 -19.48 -3.89
C GLU A 239 -7.58 -18.35 -2.97
N LEU A 240 -7.19 -17.10 -3.26
CA LEU A 240 -7.67 -15.95 -2.49
C LEU A 240 -9.19 -15.79 -2.60
N CYS A 241 -9.78 -15.96 -3.79
CA CYS A 241 -11.23 -15.87 -3.95
C CYS A 241 -11.96 -16.98 -3.20
N THR A 242 -11.46 -18.22 -3.23
CA THR A 242 -12.02 -19.32 -2.45
C THR A 242 -11.96 -19.02 -0.96
N PHE A 243 -10.80 -18.56 -0.48
CA PHE A 243 -10.62 -18.14 0.89
C PHE A 243 -11.63 -17.03 1.28
N LEU A 244 -11.78 -16.01 0.45
CA LEU A 244 -12.71 -14.90 0.71
C LEU A 244 -14.17 -15.36 0.69
N ARG A 245 -14.56 -16.39 -0.08
CA ARG A 245 -15.93 -16.95 -0.01
C ARG A 245 -16.24 -17.60 1.34
N GLU A 246 -15.23 -18.17 2.00
CA GLU A 246 -15.40 -18.87 3.28
C GLU A 246 -15.19 -17.97 4.49
N LYS A 247 -14.36 -16.93 4.36
CA LYS A 247 -14.01 -16.02 5.45
C LYS A 247 -14.10 -14.56 5.00
N SER A 248 -14.73 -13.73 5.81
CA SER A 248 -14.66 -12.26 5.66
C SER A 248 -13.28 -11.74 6.03
N ASP A 249 -12.61 -12.47 6.92
CA ASP A 249 -11.40 -12.05 7.59
C ASP A 249 -10.23 -12.84 7.01
N THR A 250 -9.20 -12.16 6.50
CA THR A 250 -8.07 -12.81 5.83
C THR A 250 -7.08 -13.52 6.75
N HIS A 251 -7.53 -14.02 7.89
CA HIS A 251 -6.72 -14.84 8.78
C HIS A 251 -6.91 -16.34 8.46
N PRO A 252 -5.84 -17.11 8.20
CA PRO A 252 -5.93 -18.57 8.23
C PRO A 252 -6.40 -19.08 9.60
#